data_AF-B0C4C4-F1
#
_entry.id   AF-B0C4C4-F1
#
_cell.length_a   1.000
_cell.length_b   1.000
_cell.length_c   1.000
_cell.angle_alpha   90.00
_cell.angle_beta   90.00
_cell.angle_gamma   90.00
#
_symmetry.space_group_name_H-M   'P 1'
#
loop_
_entity.id
_entity.type
_entity.pdbx_description
1 polymer ?
#
loop_
_entity_poly.entity_id
_entity_poly.type
_entity_poly.pdbx_seq_one_letter_code
_entity_poly.pdbx_strand_id
1 'polypeptide(L)' 'MPALRSVLSVLRVQWAGLYGETPFQDDLRFTRLWQHSPQGLWQVIIGHSSVIQSNASSQSVPQD' A
#
# COMPACT_ATOMS: atom_id res chain seq x y z
N MET A 1 -11.48 21.25 24.06
CA MET A 1 -10.49 20.29 23.54
C MET A 1 -10.32 20.55 22.04
N PRO A 2 -9.10 20.69 21.50
CA PRO A 2 -8.92 20.83 20.06
C PRO A 2 -9.43 19.58 19.35
N ALA A 3 -10.15 19.74 18.25
CA ALA A 3 -10.64 18.62 17.46
C ALA A 3 -9.45 17.88 16.82
N LEU A 4 -9.45 16.54 16.92
CA LEU A 4 -8.50 15.71 16.19
C LEU A 4 -8.75 15.89 14.69
N ARG A 5 -7.75 16.39 13.97
CA ARG A 5 -7.80 16.52 12.52
C ARG A 5 -7.38 15.19 11.91
N SER A 6 -8.30 14.58 11.18
CA SER A 6 -8.07 13.32 10.48
C SER A 6 -8.43 13.47 9.01
N VAL A 7 -7.67 12.79 8.15
CA VAL A 7 -7.89 12.78 6.69
C VAL A 7 -7.89 11.35 6.20
N LEU A 8 -8.93 10.97 5.45
CA LEU A 8 -8.97 9.70 4.73
C LEU A 8 -8.37 9.90 3.34
N SER A 9 -7.45 9.01 2.95
CA SER A 9 -6.91 8.96 1.59
C SER A 9 -7.11 7.57 1.01
N VAL A 10 -7.53 7.52 -0.25
CA VAL A 10 -7.65 6.29 -1.04
C VAL A 10 -6.86 6.48 -2.32
N LEU A 11 -5.91 5.59 -2.57
CA LEU A 11 -4.97 5.72 -3.68
C LEU A 11 -4.72 4.37 -4.35
N ARG A 12 -4.60 4.40 -5.69
CA ARG A 12 -4.22 3.27 -6.54
C ARG A 12 -2.75 3.44 -6.92
N VAL A 13 -1.96 2.38 -6.76
CA VAL A 13 -0.51 2.39 -6.96
C VAL A 13 -0.12 1.19 -7.77
N GLN A 14 0.60 1.41 -8.86
CA GLN A 14 1.38 0.36 -9.51
C GLN A 14 2.71 0.22 -8.79
N TRP A 15 2.98 -0.97 -8.26
CA TRP A 15 4.16 -1.25 -7.45
C TRP A 15 4.88 -2.47 -8.04
N ALA A 16 6.13 -2.28 -8.42
CA ALA A 16 7.05 -3.37 -8.76
C ALA A 16 8.24 -3.41 -7.80
N GLY A 17 8.79 -4.61 -7.58
CA GLY A 17 9.94 -4.81 -6.71
C GLY A 17 10.32 -6.28 -6.57
N LEU A 18 11.10 -6.56 -5.53
CA LEU A 18 11.47 -7.91 -5.11
C LEU A 18 10.90 -8.16 -3.72
N TYR A 19 10.31 -9.34 -3.50
CA TYR A 19 9.97 -9.85 -2.18
C TYR A 19 10.82 -11.11 -1.92
N GLY A 20 11.81 -10.98 -1.04
CA GLY A 20 12.96 -11.89 -1.05
C GLY A 20 13.65 -11.79 -2.42
N GLU A 21 13.79 -12.92 -3.10
CA GLU A 21 14.35 -13.00 -4.46
C GLU A 21 13.28 -13.07 -5.56
N THR A 22 11.99 -13.02 -5.20
CA THR A 22 10.90 -13.16 -6.17
C THR A 22 10.49 -11.78 -6.70
N PRO A 23 10.60 -11.52 -8.02
CA PRO A 23 10.10 -10.29 -8.62
C PRO A 23 8.57 -10.26 -8.59
N PHE A 24 8.02 -9.09 -8.31
CA PHE A 24 6.58 -8.84 -8.39
C PHE A 24 6.30 -7.51 -9.10
N GLN A 25 5.11 -7.44 -9.69
CA GLN A 25 4.51 -6.23 -10.20
C GLN A 25 3.01 -6.30 -9.98
N ASP A 26 2.50 -5.46 -9.10
CA ASP A 26 1.09 -5.46 -8.68
C ASP A 26 0.47 -4.07 -8.77
N ASP A 27 -0.83 -4.05 -8.97
CA ASP A 27 -1.68 -2.89 -8.85
C ASP A 27 -2.46 -2.96 -7.54
N LEU A 28 -2.18 -2.03 -6.63
CA LEU A 28 -2.65 -2.05 -5.25
C LEU A 28 -3.52 -0.84 -4.95
N ARG A 29 -4.58 -1.06 -4.16
CA ARG A 29 -5.32 0.01 -3.49
C ARG A 29 -4.86 0.14 -2.06
N PHE A 30 -4.52 1.35 -1.64
CA PHE A 30 -4.31 1.70 -0.24
C PHE A 30 -5.43 2.61 0.25
N THR A 31 -5.93 2.31 1.44
CA THR A 31 -6.80 3.19 2.22
C THR A 31 -6.05 3.55 3.50
N ARG A 32 -5.78 4.84 3.73
CA ARG A 32 -5.03 5.31 4.91
C ARG A 32 -5.80 6.39 5.63
N LEU A 33 -5.87 6.28 6.95
CA LEU A 33 -6.31 7.36 7.84
C LEU A 33 -5.08 8.08 8.38
N TRP A 34 -4.98 9.36 8.04
CA TRP A 34 -3.96 10.26 8.53
C TRP A 34 -4.52 11.03 9.72
N GLN A 35 -3.68 11.27 10.73
CA GLN A 35 -4.01 12.10 11.88
C GLN A 35 -2.92 13.14 12.09
N HIS A 36 -3.33 14.38 12.36
CA HIS A 36 -2.42 15.46 12.71
C HIS A 36 -2.10 15.39 14.20
N SER A 37 -0.83 15.16 14.52
CA SER A 37 -0.35 15.08 15.90
C SER A 37 -0.35 16.46 16.55
N PRO A 38 -0.34 16.53 17.90
CA PRO A 38 -0.14 17.77 18.63
C PRO A 38 1.18 18.48 18.30
N GLN A 39 2.20 17.74 17.81
CA GLN A 39 3.50 18.28 17.40
C GLN A 39 3.50 18.84 15.97
N GLY A 40 2.35 18.88 15.28
CA GLY A 40 2.25 19.46 13.95
C GLY A 40 2.59 18.52 12.80
N LEU A 41 2.64 17.21 13.04
CA LEU A 41 3.02 16.21 12.03
C LEU A 41 1.82 15.36 11.62
N TRP A 42 1.73 15.03 10.33
CA TRP A 42 0.76 14.04 9.87
C TRP A 42 1.35 12.63 9.98
N GLN A 43 0.58 11.72 10.55
CA GLN A 43 0.97 10.33 10.72
C GLN A 43 -0.15 9.41 10.23
N VAL A 44 0.20 8.28 9.63
CA VAL A 44 -0.77 7.22 9.30
C VAL A 44 -1.07 6.45 10.57
N ILE A 45 -2.31 6.44 11.01
CA ILE A 45 -2.75 5.73 12.22
C ILE A 45 -3.50 4.42 11.90
N ILE A 46 -4.06 4.31 10.70
CA ILE A 46 -4.70 3.10 10.17
C ILE A 46 -4.33 2.98 8.70
N GLY A 47 -3.96 1.78 8.28
CA GLY A 47 -3.70 1.45 6.88
C GLY A 47 -4.35 0.13 6.52
N HIS A 48 -4.96 0.07 5.34
CA HIS A 48 -5.42 -1.15 4.69
C HIS A 48 -4.91 -1.16 3.25
N SER A 49 -4.48 -2.33 2.77
CA SER A 49 -4.09 -2.54 1.38
C SER A 49 -4.83 -3.75 0.80
N SER A 50 -5.19 -3.66 -0.47
CA SER A 50 -5.79 -4.76 -1.23
C SER A 50 -5.26 -4.78 -2.65
N VAL A 51 -5.03 -5.97 -3.19
CA VAL A 51 -4.72 -6.14 -4.62
C VAL A 51 -5.94 -5.74 -5.45
N ILE A 52 -5.73 -4.88 -6.45
CA ILE A 52 -6.70 -4.64 -7.52
C ILE A 52 -6.44 -5.65 -8.64
N GLN A 53 -5.18 -5.79 -9.03
CA GLN A 53 -4.72 -6.77 -10.01
C GLN A 53 -3.28 -7.17 -9.70
N SER A 54 -2.97 -8.46 -9.75
CA SER A 54 -1.59 -8.93 -9.71
C SER A 54 -1.12 -9.28 -11.11
N ASN A 55 0.07 -8.83 -11.47
CA ASN A 55 0.70 -9.18 -12.74
C ASN A 55 1.95 -10.04 -12.53
N ALA A 56 1.97 -10.84 -11.47
CA ALA A 56 2.96 -11.89 -11.31
C ALA A 56 2.82 -12.87 -12.48
N SER A 57 3.63 -12.68 -13.51
CA SER A 57 3.78 -13.63 -14.60
C SER A 57 4.15 -14.96 -14.00
N SER A 58 3.27 -15.96 -14.13
CA SER A 58 3.57 -17.35 -13.79
C SER A 58 4.83 -17.74 -14.55
N GLN A 59 5.99 -17.75 -13.89
CA GLN A 59 7.16 -18.39 -14.45
C GLN A 59 6.84 -19.89 -14.48
N SER A 60 6.46 -20.37 -15.66
CA SER A 60 6.47 -21.79 -16.00
C SER A 60 7.88 -22.32 -15.77
N VAL A 61 8.07 -23.06 -14.68
CA VAL A 61 9.28 -23.84 -14.43
C VAL A 61 9.43 -24.82 -15.60
N PRO A 62 10.54 -24.82 -16.34
CA PRO A 62 10.83 -25.89 -17.30
C PRO A 62 10.96 -27.20 -16.52
N GLN A 63 10.19 -28.21 -16.93
CA GLN A 63 10.26 -29.54 -16.37
C GLN A 63 11.31 -30.31 -17.17
N ASP A 64 12.52 -30.47 -16.61
CA ASP A 64 13.54 -31.41 -17.09
C ASP A 64 13.25 -32.83 -16.57
#